data_AF-A0A2V7XV03-F1
#
_entry.id   AF-A0A2V7XV03-F1
#
_cell.length_a   1.000
_cell.length_b   1.000
_cell.length_c   1.000
_cell.angle_alpha   90.00
_cell.angle_beta   90.00
_cell.angle_gamma   90.00
#
_symmetry.space_group_name_H-M   'P 1'
#
loop_
_entity.id
_entity.type
_entity.pdbx_description
1 polymer ?
#
loop_
_entity_poly.entity_id
_entity_poly.type
_entity_poly.pdbx_seq_one_letter_code
_entity_poly.pdbx_strand_id
1 'polypeptide(L)'
;MHEYLRVTRPYMVLLAVFTVGRLVLGFRGVPYERGHHVFSIVILSLLSSLFYGGFCRKWRGYTVAQALAVGASIGLMSQLVIFLLTFLSYALHVDTYFVNPRALNATGPISFAAAMAGRLGGLVINTATHSVAAALGWVMGATLPDARPAA
;
A
#
# COMPACT_ATOMS: atom_id res chain seq x y z
N MET A 1 -9.26 0.23 15.78
CA MET A 1 -9.26 0.19 14.30
C MET A 1 -9.89 1.43 13.66
N HIS A 2 -11.10 1.82 14.07
CA HIS A 2 -11.80 3.00 13.54
C HIS A 2 -10.97 4.30 13.57
N GLU A 3 -10.22 4.54 14.65
CA GLU A 3 -9.38 5.74 14.77
C GLU A 3 -8.22 5.76 13.76
N TYR A 4 -7.55 4.62 13.55
CA TYR A 4 -6.46 4.51 12.58
C TYR A 4 -6.96 4.69 11.15
N LEU A 5 -8.14 4.15 10.83
CA LEU A 5 -8.80 4.39 9.54
C LEU A 5 -9.13 5.87 9.34
N ARG A 6 -9.54 6.59 10.39
CA ARG A 6 -9.79 8.04 10.32
C ARG A 6 -8.50 8.81 10.03
N VAL A 7 -7.39 8.45 10.68
CA VAL A 7 -6.08 9.08 10.48
C VAL A 7 -5.56 8.82 9.06
N THR A 8 -5.77 7.62 8.53
CA THR A 8 -5.28 7.22 7.20
C THR A 8 -6.23 7.56 6.06
N ARG A 9 -7.31 8.32 6.29
CA ARG A 9 -8.24 8.78 5.23
C ARG A 9 -7.53 9.45 4.04
N PRO A 10 -6.59 10.40 4.24
CA PRO A 10 -5.86 10.98 3.11
C PRO A 10 -5.11 9.93 2.29
N TYR A 11 -4.49 8.96 2.97
CA TYR A 11 -3.88 7.81 2.29
C TYR A 11 -4.91 6.97 1.51
N MET A 12 -6.12 6.72 2.03
CA MET A 12 -7.14 5.99 1.28
C MET A 12 -7.55 6.71 -0.02
N VAL A 13 -7.62 8.04 0.01
CA VAL A 13 -7.89 8.84 -1.19
C VAL A 13 -6.74 8.68 -2.20
N LEU A 14 -5.49 8.79 -1.75
CA LEU A 14 -4.33 8.58 -2.62
C LEU A 14 -4.28 7.15 -3.17
N LEU A 15 -4.61 6.15 -2.35
CA LEU A 15 -4.71 4.76 -2.76
C LEU A 15 -5.74 4.61 -3.88
N ALA A 16 -6.91 5.22 -3.75
CA ALA A 16 -7.93 5.20 -4.81
C ALA A 16 -7.41 5.85 -6.10
N VAL A 17 -6.77 7.03 -6.01
CA VAL A 17 -6.19 7.72 -7.17
C VAL A 17 -5.11 6.87 -7.86
N PHE A 18 -4.19 6.29 -7.11
CA PHE A 18 -3.13 5.44 -7.65
C PHE A 18 -3.70 4.16 -8.27
N THR A 19 -4.75 3.62 -7.67
CA THR A 19 -5.45 2.44 -8.18
C THR A 19 -6.10 2.73 -9.53
N VAL A 20 -6.85 3.83 -9.63
CA VAL A 20 -7.48 4.27 -10.89
C VAL A 20 -6.41 4.57 -11.93
N GLY A 21 -5.36 5.31 -11.58
CA GLY A 21 -4.24 5.59 -12.49
C GLY A 21 -3.59 4.31 -13.03
N ARG A 22 -3.37 3.32 -12.17
CA ARG A 22 -2.81 2.02 -12.56
C ARG A 22 -3.74 1.22 -13.48
N LEU A 23 -5.05 1.24 -13.22
CA LEU A 23 -6.04 0.64 -14.11
C LEU A 23 -6.05 1.32 -15.49
N VAL A 24 -6.06 2.66 -15.53
CA VAL A 24 -6.03 3.43 -16.78
C VAL A 24 -4.77 3.11 -17.60
N LEU A 25 -3.60 2.99 -16.97
CA LEU A 25 -2.38 2.58 -17.67
C LEU A 25 -2.49 1.17 -18.26
N GLY A 26 -3.04 0.23 -17.49
CA GLY A 26 -3.30 -1.14 -17.95
C GLY A 26 -4.26 -1.19 -19.14
N PHE A 27 -5.41 -0.51 -19.03
CA PHE A 27 -6.41 -0.46 -20.10
C PHE A 27 -5.95 0.25 -21.37
N ARG A 28 -5.03 1.22 -21.24
CA ARG A 28 -4.40 1.88 -22.40
C ARG A 28 -3.29 1.05 -23.04
N GLY A 29 -3.03 -0.16 -22.56
CA GLY A 29 -2.00 -1.04 -23.10
C GLY A 29 -0.58 -0.49 -22.95
N VAL A 30 -0.35 0.39 -21.98
CA VAL A 30 1.00 0.91 -21.74
C VAL A 30 1.91 -0.27 -21.34
N PRO A 31 3.13 -0.40 -21.91
CA PRO A 31 4.04 -1.47 -21.51
C PRO A 31 4.38 -1.39 -20.02
N TYR A 32 4.31 -2.54 -19.33
CA TYR A 32 4.51 -2.63 -17.87
C TYR A 32 5.87 -2.04 -17.45
N GLU A 33 6.92 -2.29 -18.23
CA GLU A 33 8.28 -1.80 -18.04
C GLU A 33 8.34 -0.28 -17.91
N ARG A 34 7.51 0.42 -18.68
CA ARG A 34 7.50 1.87 -18.74
C ARG A 34 6.58 2.49 -17.69
N GLY A 35 5.50 1.82 -17.30
CA GLY A 35 4.44 2.40 -16.47
C GLY A 35 4.37 1.92 -15.03
N HIS A 36 5.01 0.79 -14.66
CA HIS A 36 4.77 0.14 -13.37
C HIS A 36 5.13 1.01 -12.15
N HIS A 37 6.08 1.93 -12.29
CA HIS A 37 6.59 2.80 -11.22
C HIS A 37 5.75 4.06 -10.99
N VAL A 38 5.02 4.55 -12.00
CA VAL A 38 4.30 5.84 -11.95
C VAL A 38 3.18 5.84 -10.89
N PHE A 39 2.31 4.83 -10.97
CA PHE A 39 1.24 4.59 -9.99
C PHE A 39 1.53 3.30 -9.21
N SER A 40 2.69 3.27 -8.54
CA SER A 40 3.09 2.15 -7.70
C SER A 40 2.41 2.22 -6.34
N ILE A 41 1.43 1.34 -6.13
CA ILE A 41 0.73 1.21 -4.84
C ILE A 41 1.70 0.81 -3.72
N VAL A 42 2.68 -0.05 -4.03
CA VAL A 42 3.69 -0.53 -3.06
C VAL A 42 4.57 0.62 -2.55
N ILE A 43 5.06 1.47 -3.47
CA ILE A 43 5.89 2.62 -3.08
C ILE A 43 5.04 3.62 -2.29
N LEU A 44 3.82 3.91 -2.76
CA LEU A 44 2.89 4.78 -2.05
C LEU A 44 2.65 4.31 -0.62
N SER A 45 2.27 3.04 -0.43
CA SER A 45 1.96 2.50 0.89
C SER A 45 3.19 2.45 1.79
N LEU A 46 4.38 2.17 1.25
CA LEU A 46 5.61 2.12 2.04
C LEU A 46 6.01 3.51 2.56
N LEU A 47 6.04 4.50 1.67
CA LEU A 47 6.33 5.89 2.05
C LEU A 47 5.26 6.45 2.97
N SER A 48 3.99 6.11 2.72
CA SER A 48 2.88 6.50 3.61
C SER A 48 3.05 5.89 4.99
N SER A 49 3.40 4.62 5.12
CA SER A 49 3.67 3.98 6.42
C SER A 49 4.77 4.73 7.18
N LEU A 50 5.90 5.03 6.54
CA LEU A 50 6.99 5.81 7.14
C LEU A 50 6.52 7.20 7.59
N PHE A 51 5.85 7.93 6.70
CA PHE A 51 5.36 9.28 6.97
C PHE A 51 4.37 9.29 8.15
N TYR A 52 3.35 8.44 8.10
CA TYR A 52 2.32 8.36 9.14
C TYR A 52 2.90 7.89 10.47
N GLY A 53 3.90 6.99 10.47
CA GLY A 53 4.62 6.61 11.69
C GLY A 53 5.24 7.80 12.40
N GLY A 54 5.99 8.63 11.67
CA GLY A 54 6.63 9.83 12.21
C GLY A 54 5.62 10.90 12.60
N PHE A 55 4.61 11.13 11.75
CA PHE A 55 3.55 12.10 12.00
C PHE A 55 2.75 11.75 13.27
N CYS A 56 2.31 10.50 13.40
CA CYS A 56 1.53 10.07 14.55
C CYS A 56 2.31 10.14 15.86
N ARG A 57 3.62 9.89 15.84
CA ARG A 57 4.45 10.14 17.03
C ARG A 57 4.36 11.59 17.46
N LYS A 58 4.67 12.50 16.55
CA LYS A 58 4.92 13.90 16.89
C LYS A 58 3.65 14.68 17.20
N TRP A 59 2.62 14.50 16.37
CA TRP A 59 1.39 15.31 16.47
C TRP A 59 0.20 14.58 17.10
N ARG A 60 0.29 13.27 17.32
CA ARG A 60 -0.77 12.49 18.01
C ARG A 60 -0.29 11.80 19.28
N GLY A 61 1.00 11.87 19.61
CA GLY A 61 1.56 11.22 20.80
C GLY A 61 1.46 9.70 20.77
N TYR A 62 1.37 9.09 19.57
CA TYR A 62 1.21 7.64 19.45
C TYR A 62 2.43 6.90 19.98
N THR A 63 2.20 5.75 20.63
CA THR A 63 3.25 4.79 20.97
C THR A 63 3.73 4.04 19.73
N VAL A 64 4.86 3.34 19.85
CA VAL A 64 5.36 2.48 18.77
C VAL A 64 4.35 1.39 18.38
N ALA A 65 3.62 0.82 19.34
CA ALA A 65 2.58 -0.18 19.08
C ALA A 65 1.41 0.40 18.26
N GLN A 66 1.03 1.65 18.54
CA GLN A 66 0.01 2.35 17.74
C GLN A 66 0.53 2.68 16.34
N ALA A 67 1.81 3.05 16.20
CA ALA A 67 2.43 3.27 14.89
C ALA A 67 2.49 1.99 14.05
N LEU A 68 2.86 0.85 14.67
CA LEU A 68 2.80 -0.48 14.05
C LEU A 68 1.38 -0.77 13.53
N ALA A 69 0.35 -0.51 14.34
CA ALA A 69 -1.05 -0.72 13.95
C ALA A 69 -1.49 0.20 12.80
N VAL A 70 -1.00 1.44 12.73
CA VAL A 70 -1.22 2.34 11.60
C VAL A 70 -0.57 1.79 10.33
N GLY A 71 0.69 1.35 10.42
CA GLY A 71 1.40 0.69 9.32
C GLY A 71 0.69 -0.55 8.82
N ALA A 72 0.25 -1.42 9.73
CA ALA A 72 -0.55 -2.60 9.42
C ALA A 72 -1.84 -2.23 8.68
N SER A 73 -2.53 -1.18 9.13
CA SER A 73 -3.77 -0.72 8.50
C SER A 73 -3.53 -0.23 7.06
N ILE A 74 -2.48 0.57 6.85
CA ILE A 74 -2.08 1.06 5.52
C ILE A 74 -1.74 -0.11 4.60
N GLY A 75 -0.90 -1.04 5.08
CA GLY A 75 -0.47 -2.22 4.34
C GLY A 75 -1.64 -3.11 3.97
N LEU A 76 -2.48 -3.46 4.95
CA LEU A 76 -3.64 -4.33 4.75
C LEU A 76 -4.60 -3.73 3.71
N MET A 77 -4.94 -2.45 3.80
CA MET A 77 -5.84 -1.81 2.83
C MET A 77 -5.24 -1.84 1.41
N SER A 78 -3.94 -1.56 1.26
CA SER A 78 -3.27 -1.67 -0.04
C SER A 78 -3.29 -3.09 -0.59
N GLN A 79 -2.99 -4.08 0.24
CA GLN A 79 -2.97 -5.47 -0.18
C GLN A 79 -4.36 -6.00 -0.53
N LEU A 80 -5.40 -5.56 0.19
CA LEU A 80 -6.79 -5.89 -0.16
C LEU A 80 -7.17 -5.34 -1.53
N VAL A 81 -6.79 -4.10 -1.86
CA VAL A 81 -7.03 -3.53 -3.19
C VAL A 81 -6.28 -4.31 -4.27
N ILE A 82 -5.01 -4.62 -4.06
CA ILE A 82 -4.20 -5.41 -5.01
C ILE A 82 -4.81 -6.80 -5.20
N PHE A 83 -5.18 -7.47 -4.11
CA PHE A 83 -5.79 -8.78 -4.12
C PHE A 83 -7.10 -8.75 -4.90
N LEU A 84 -8.00 -7.81 -4.59
CA LEU A 84 -9.31 -7.68 -5.23
C LEU A 84 -9.17 -7.37 -6.72
N LEU A 85 -8.26 -6.47 -7.12
CA LEU A 85 -8.08 -6.17 -8.54
C LEU A 85 -7.38 -7.27 -9.31
N THR A 86 -6.48 -8.04 -8.67
CA THR A 86 -5.94 -9.26 -9.27
C THR A 86 -7.08 -10.26 -9.49
N PHE A 87 -7.92 -10.49 -8.48
CA PHE A 87 -9.08 -11.38 -8.57
C PHE A 87 -10.02 -10.97 -9.71
N LEU A 88 -10.45 -9.70 -9.73
CA LEU A 88 -11.37 -9.17 -10.74
C LEU A 88 -10.78 -9.24 -12.15
N SER A 89 -9.49 -8.93 -12.31
CA SER A 89 -8.84 -8.99 -13.63
C SER A 89 -8.83 -10.41 -14.19
N TYR A 90 -8.55 -11.42 -13.35
CA TYR A 90 -8.64 -12.82 -13.77
C TYR A 90 -10.09 -13.26 -14.02
N ALA A 91 -11.03 -12.93 -13.12
CA ALA A 91 -12.42 -13.34 -13.26
C ALA A 91 -13.08 -12.76 -14.52
N LEU A 92 -12.70 -11.55 -14.89
CA LEU A 92 -13.21 -10.84 -16.07
C LEU A 92 -12.36 -11.07 -17.33
N HIS A 93 -11.27 -11.85 -17.25
CA HIS A 93 -10.33 -12.08 -18.34
C HIS A 93 -9.79 -10.77 -18.96
N VAL A 94 -9.45 -9.81 -18.10
CA VAL A 94 -8.93 -8.50 -18.50
C VAL A 94 -7.44 -8.42 -18.21
N ASP A 95 -6.66 -8.12 -19.25
CA ASP A 95 -5.23 -7.86 -19.14
C ASP A 95 -4.97 -6.51 -18.49
N THR A 96 -4.70 -6.52 -17.18
CA THR A 96 -4.30 -5.34 -16.41
C THR A 96 -2.89 -5.49 -15.85
N TYR A 97 -2.35 -4.41 -15.29
CA TYR A 97 -1.07 -4.46 -14.56
C TYR A 97 -1.11 -5.37 -13.32
N PHE A 98 -2.28 -5.78 -12.85
CA PHE A 98 -2.41 -6.64 -11.66
C PHE A 98 -2.19 -8.12 -11.97
N VAL A 99 -2.38 -8.53 -13.24
CA VAL A 99 -2.18 -9.90 -13.72
C VAL A 99 -0.92 -10.07 -14.56
N ASN A 100 -0.17 -8.99 -14.79
CA ASN A 100 1.11 -9.06 -15.48
C ASN A 100 2.08 -10.01 -14.74
N PRO A 101 2.76 -10.95 -15.43
CA PRO A 101 3.67 -11.91 -14.80
C PRO A 101 4.69 -11.29 -13.87
N ARG A 102 5.29 -10.16 -14.25
CA ARG A 102 6.29 -9.47 -13.42
C ARG A 102 5.68 -8.89 -12.14
N ALA A 103 4.43 -8.46 -12.17
CA ALA A 103 3.70 -8.00 -10.98
C ALA A 103 3.34 -9.14 -10.01
N LEU A 104 3.40 -10.38 -10.50
CA LEU A 104 3.16 -11.62 -9.77
C LEU A 104 4.45 -12.37 -9.45
N ASN A 105 5.62 -11.77 -9.74
CA ASN A 105 6.95 -12.38 -9.58
C ASN A 105 7.10 -13.71 -10.34
N ALA A 106 6.51 -13.79 -11.53
CA ALA A 106 6.59 -14.94 -12.43
C ALA A 106 7.29 -14.58 -13.75
N THR A 107 7.94 -15.58 -14.36
CA THR A 107 8.62 -15.43 -15.66
C THR A 107 7.66 -15.50 -16.85
N GLY A 108 6.43 -15.95 -16.64
CA GLY A 108 5.38 -16.06 -17.66
C GLY A 108 3.99 -16.10 -17.04
N PRO A 109 2.93 -16.24 -17.86
CA PRO A 109 1.55 -16.32 -17.38
C PRO A 109 1.39 -17.46 -16.37
N ILE A 110 0.71 -17.17 -15.26
CA ILE A 110 0.39 -18.16 -14.22
C ILE A 110 -1.11 -18.32 -14.07
N SER A 111 -1.53 -19.46 -13.53
CA SER A 111 -2.93 -19.76 -13.28
C SER A 111 -3.54 -18.82 -12.23
N PHE A 112 -4.86 -18.65 -12.30
CA PHE A 112 -5.62 -17.87 -11.32
C PHE A 112 -5.33 -18.32 -9.87
N ALA A 113 -5.37 -19.63 -9.61
CA ALA A 113 -5.12 -20.17 -8.28
C ALA A 113 -3.70 -19.83 -7.76
N ALA A 114 -2.69 -19.96 -8.63
CA ALA A 114 -1.31 -19.62 -8.27
C ALA A 114 -1.15 -18.11 -7.99
N ALA A 115 -1.78 -17.25 -8.81
CA ALA A 115 -1.75 -15.81 -8.61
C ALA A 115 -2.42 -15.40 -7.28
N MET A 116 -3.60 -15.95 -6.98
CA MET A 116 -4.33 -15.63 -5.76
C MET A 116 -3.61 -16.15 -4.51
N ALA A 117 -2.99 -17.33 -4.57
CA ALA A 117 -2.15 -17.86 -3.48
C ALA A 117 -0.95 -16.94 -3.21
N GLY A 118 -0.28 -16.47 -4.25
CA GLY A 118 0.82 -15.49 -4.13
C GLY A 118 0.36 -14.18 -3.49
N ARG A 119 -0.83 -13.68 -3.86
CA ARG A 119 -1.41 -12.46 -3.26
C ARG A 119 -1.82 -12.66 -1.79
N LEU A 120 -2.29 -13.85 -1.39
CA LEU A 120 -2.54 -14.16 0.02
C LEU A 120 -1.25 -14.12 0.86
N GLY A 121 -0.17 -14.72 0.36
CA GLY A 121 1.14 -14.63 1.01
C GLY A 121 1.63 -13.19 1.11
N GLY A 122 1.49 -12.42 0.02
CA GLY A 122 1.77 -10.99 -0.01
C GLY A 122 0.93 -10.19 0.99
N LEU A 123 -0.34 -10.56 1.21
CA LEU A 123 -1.22 -9.87 2.15
C LEU A 123 -0.67 -9.93 3.58
N VAL A 124 -0.10 -11.07 3.99
CA VAL A 124 0.51 -11.21 5.32
C VAL A 124 1.87 -10.50 5.38
N ILE A 125 2.78 -10.87 4.46
CA ILE A 125 4.18 -10.41 4.50
C ILE A 125 4.25 -8.90 4.30
N ASN A 126 3.58 -8.36 3.27
CA ASN A 126 3.64 -6.92 2.99
C ASN A 126 2.97 -6.11 4.10
N THR A 127 1.89 -6.61 4.70
CA THR A 127 1.27 -5.93 5.85
C THR A 127 2.24 -5.83 7.02
N ALA A 128 2.97 -6.91 7.33
CA ALA A 128 4.02 -6.88 8.35
C ALA A 128 5.15 -5.91 7.97
N THR A 129 5.60 -5.89 6.72
CA THR A 129 6.60 -4.94 6.21
C THR A 129 6.15 -3.49 6.41
N HIS A 130 4.87 -3.18 6.15
CA HIS A 130 4.32 -1.83 6.36
C HIS A 130 4.23 -1.45 7.84
N SER A 131 3.96 -2.40 8.74
CA SER A 131 4.08 -2.17 10.18
C SER A 131 5.50 -1.76 10.56
N VAL A 132 6.49 -2.53 10.12
CA VAL A 132 7.92 -2.24 10.38
C VAL A 132 8.30 -0.87 9.82
N ALA A 133 7.88 -0.55 8.59
CA ALA A 133 8.10 0.76 7.99
C ALA A 133 7.49 1.90 8.83
N ALA A 134 6.29 1.71 9.39
CA ALA A 134 5.69 2.70 10.28
C ALA A 134 6.43 2.82 11.62
N ALA A 135 6.98 1.73 12.17
CA ALA A 135 7.82 1.79 13.36
C ALA A 135 9.13 2.54 13.09
N LEU A 136 9.76 2.33 11.93
CA LEU A 136 10.93 3.12 11.50
C LEU A 136 10.56 4.60 11.35
N GLY A 137 9.42 4.87 10.72
CA GLY A 137 8.83 6.21 10.64
C GLY A 137 8.68 6.85 12.02
N TRP A 138 8.16 6.10 12.97
CA TRP A 138 7.97 6.54 14.36
C TRP A 138 9.30 6.87 15.04
N VAL A 139 10.35 6.08 14.82
CA VAL A 139 11.70 6.40 15.32
C VAL A 139 12.21 7.70 14.71
N MET A 140 12.11 7.86 13.39
CA MET A 140 12.49 9.10 12.70
C MET A 140 11.67 10.30 13.19
N GLY A 141 10.40 10.10 13.55
CA GLY A 141 9.55 11.15 14.12
C GLY A 141 10.09 11.77 15.41
N ALA A 142 11.03 11.12 16.10
CA ALA A 142 11.69 11.68 17.28
C ALA A 142 12.57 12.90 16.96
N THR A 143 13.04 13.02 15.71
CA THR A 143 13.89 14.15 15.27
C THR A 143 13.08 15.35 14.80
N LEU A 144 11.75 15.22 14.70
CA LEU A 144 10.87 16.29 14.25
C LEU A 144 10.70 17.36 15.33
N PRO A 145 10.59 18.65 14.94
CA PRO A 145 10.41 19.76 15.88
C PRO A 145 9.08 19.63 16.64
N ASP A 146 9.01 20.23 17.83
CA ASP A 146 7.79 20.27 18.65
C ASP A 146 6.60 20.88 17.90
N ALA A 147 5.41 20.34 18.18
CA ALA A 147 4.19 20.93 17.66
C ALA A 147 4.08 22.35 18.22
N ARG A 148 3.95 23.34 17.34
CA ARG A 148 3.72 24.73 17.78
C ARG A 148 2.43 24.75 18.60
N PRO A 149 2.39 25.46 19.75
CA PRO A 149 1.15 25.75 20.45
C PRO A 149 0.15 26.37 19.45
N ALA A 150 -1.11 25.93 19.50
CA ALA A 150 -2.16 26.62 18.76
C ALA A 150 -2.23 28.06 19.28
N ALA A 151 -2.11 29.02 18.37
CA ALA A 151 -2.23 30.45 18.66
C ALA A 151 -3.67 30.82 19.03
#